data_AF-A0A905AWF0-F1
#
_entry.id   AF-A0A905AWF0-F1
#
_cell.length_a   1.000
_cell.length_b   1.000
_cell.length_c   1.000
_cell.angle_alpha   90.00
_cell.angle_beta   90.00
_cell.angle_gamma   90.00
#
_symmetry.space_group_name_H-M   'P 1'
#
loop_
_entity.id
_entity.type
_entity.pdbx_description
1 polymer ?
#
loop_
_entity_poly.entity_id
_entity_poly.type
_entity_poly.pdbx_seq_one_letter_code
_entity_poly.pdbx_strand_id
1 'polypeptide(L)'
;MVSASGAEVLACVVRVPVEIAKQRRQALNYKQQQSGLQILWTAYKNEGLRQGLYRGFGSTIMREIPFSLIQFPLWEYFKLQWSPTTGLELTPFSVALCGAIAGGISSGLTTLLDVIKTRVVLAE
;
A
#
# COMPACT_ATOMS: atom_id res chain seq x y z
N MET A 1 -4.04 -8.22 -14.70
CA MET A 1 -3.73 -6.87 -14.16
C MET A 1 -4.99 -6.08 -13.82
N VAL A 2 -5.97 -5.91 -14.72
CA VAL A 2 -7.22 -5.16 -14.44
C VAL A 2 -7.99 -5.70 -13.23
N SER A 3 -8.12 -7.03 -13.11
CA SER A 3 -8.74 -7.69 -11.95
C SER A 3 -7.99 -7.43 -10.64
N ALA A 4 -6.65 -7.41 -10.69
CA ALA A 4 -5.81 -7.13 -9.52
C ALA A 4 -5.97 -5.68 -9.05
N SER A 5 -5.96 -4.71 -9.97
CA SER A 5 -6.21 -3.31 -9.64
C SER A 5 -7.62 -3.08 -9.09
N GLY A 6 -8.64 -3.75 -9.63
CA GLY A 6 -10.01 -3.70 -9.07
C GLY A 6 -10.09 -4.27 -7.64
N ALA A 7 -9.39 -5.37 -7.39
CA ALA A 7 -9.30 -5.97 -6.05
C ALA A 7 -8.57 -5.06 -5.06
N GLU A 8 -7.51 -4.36 -5.48
CA GLU A 8 -6.80 -3.38 -4.64
C GLU A 8 -7.67 -2.19 -4.26
N VAL A 9 -8.44 -1.66 -5.20
CA VAL A 9 -9.37 -0.56 -4.93
C VAL A 9 -10.41 -0.98 -3.90
N LEU A 10 -10.98 -2.19 -4.03
CA LEU A 10 -11.91 -2.74 -3.05
C LEU A 10 -11.24 -2.96 -1.68
N ALA A 11 -10.01 -3.47 -1.66
CA ALA A 11 -9.25 -3.65 -0.42
C ALA A 11 -8.97 -2.31 0.27
N CYS A 12 -8.70 -1.25 -0.50
CA CYS A 12 -8.50 0.11 0.01
C CYS A 12 -9.75 0.65 0.73
N VAL A 13 -10.96 0.24 0.34
CA VAL A 13 -12.21 0.67 1.02
C VAL A 13 -12.23 0.24 2.48
N VAL A 14 -11.78 -0.98 2.78
CA VAL A 14 -11.73 -1.51 4.14
C VAL A 14 -10.46 -1.06 4.87
N ARG A 15 -9.35 -0.96 4.15
CA ARG A 15 -8.03 -0.68 4.72
C ARG A 15 -7.86 0.77 5.16
N VAL A 16 -8.36 1.74 4.39
CA VAL A 16 -8.17 3.17 4.65
C VAL A 16 -8.75 3.61 6.01
N PRO A 17 -9.98 3.25 6.41
CA PRO A 17 -10.49 3.56 7.74
C PRO A 17 -9.62 2.98 8.87
N VAL A 18 -9.13 1.75 8.70
CA VAL A 18 -8.26 1.10 9.68
C VAL A 18 -6.90 1.81 9.77
N GLU A 19 -6.34 2.25 8.65
CA GLU A 19 -5.10 3.03 8.61
C GLU A 19 -5.28 4.38 9.30
N ILE A 20 -6.40 5.08 9.10
CA ILE A 20 -6.68 6.34 9.82
C ILE A 20 -6.78 6.12 11.33
N ALA A 21 -7.44 5.04 11.78
CA ALA A 21 -7.50 4.71 13.20
C ALA A 21 -6.10 4.50 13.80
N LYS A 22 -5.24 3.78 13.08
CA LYS A 22 -3.84 3.51 13.49
C LYS A 22 -3.02 4.79 13.50
N GLN A 23 -3.08 5.60 12.43
CA GLN A 23 -2.31 6.84 12.31
C GLN A 23 -2.70 7.86 13.38
N ARG A 24 -4.00 8.07 13.61
CA ARG A 24 -4.48 8.97 14.68
C ARG A 24 -4.07 8.48 16.06
N ARG A 25 -4.09 7.16 16.29
CA ARG A 25 -3.61 6.57 17.55
C ARG A 25 -2.09 6.72 17.74
N GLN A 26 -1.30 6.64 16.67
CA GLN A 26 0.15 6.85 16.71
C GLN A 26 0.53 8.34 16.85
N ALA A 27 -0.28 9.25 16.32
CA ALA A 27 -0.07 10.69 16.41
C ALA A 27 -0.48 11.26 17.78
N LEU A 28 -1.49 10.68 18.45
CA LEU A 28 -1.84 11.03 19.82
C LEU A 28 -0.78 10.46 20.77
N ASN A 29 -0.21 11.30 21.64
CA ASN A 29 0.71 10.84 22.68
C ASN A 29 0.10 9.67 23.47
N TYR A 30 0.93 8.66 23.79
CA TYR A 30 0.57 7.37 24.41
C TYR A 30 -0.32 7.43 25.67
N LYS A 31 -0.46 8.62 26.28
CA LYS A 31 -1.28 8.85 27.47
C LYS A 31 -2.80 8.78 27.22
N GLN A 32 -3.28 8.89 25.98
CA GLN A 32 -4.71 8.79 25.67
C GLN A 32 -5.03 7.38 25.11
N GLN A 33 -5.32 6.42 25.99
CA GLN A 33 -5.81 5.09 25.56
C GLN A 33 -7.27 5.17 25.06
N GLN A 34 -7.48 5.73 23.87
CA GLN A 34 -8.77 5.62 23.19
C GLN A 34 -8.81 4.36 22.33
N SER A 35 -9.96 3.69 22.34
CA SER A 35 -10.20 2.53 21.47
C SER A 35 -10.21 2.97 20.00
N GLY A 36 -9.72 2.13 19.08
CA GLY A 36 -9.69 2.47 17.64
C GLY A 36 -11.07 2.85 17.08
N LEU A 37 -12.13 2.21 17.57
CA LEU A 37 -13.52 2.54 17.23
C LEU A 37 -13.96 3.91 17.74
N GLN A 38 -13.51 4.33 18.93
CA GLN A 38 -13.83 5.66 19.48
C GLN A 38 -13.15 6.76 18.64
N ILE A 39 -11.92 6.52 18.19
CA ILE A 39 -11.18 7.42 17.30
C ILE A 39 -11.93 7.57 15.96
N LEU A 40 -12.39 6.45 15.37
CA LEU A 40 -13.15 6.46 14.13
C LEU A 40 -14.51 7.14 14.27
N TRP A 41 -15.23 6.86 15.37
CA TRP A 41 -16.51 7.49 15.66
C TRP A 41 -16.37 9.01 15.84
N THR A 42 -15.33 9.44 16.56
CA THR A 42 -15.04 10.86 16.76
C THR A 42 -14.64 11.54 15.45
N ALA A 43 -13.83 10.87 14.63
CA ALA A 43 -13.46 11.36 13.30
C ALA A 43 -14.69 11.51 12.38
N TYR A 44 -15.58 10.51 12.38
CA TYR A 44 -16.82 10.55 11.62
C TYR A 44 -17.75 11.69 12.09
N LYS A 45 -17.90 11.88 13.41
CA LYS A 45 -18.78 12.91 13.97
C LYS A 45 -18.26 14.33 13.72
N ASN A 46 -16.94 14.54 13.78
CA ASN A 46 -16.34 15.88 13.70
C ASN A 46 -15.98 16.29 12.26
N GLU A 47 -15.55 15.36 11.41
CA GLU A 47 -15.02 15.63 10.06
C GLU A 47 -15.87 14.96 8.95
N GLY A 48 -16.86 14.14 9.31
CA GLY A 48 -17.73 13.44 8.37
C GLY A 48 -17.09 12.22 7.70
N LEU A 49 -17.82 11.59 6.77
CA LEU A 49 -17.38 10.37 6.07
C LEU A 49 -16.15 10.60 5.19
N ARG A 50 -16.19 11.61 4.31
CA ARG A 50 -15.14 11.81 3.29
C ARG A 50 -13.84 12.32 3.89
N GLN A 51 -13.90 13.35 4.74
CA GLN A 51 -12.71 13.97 5.35
C GLN A 51 -12.27 13.28 6.65
N GLY A 52 -13.18 12.59 7.35
CA GLY A 52 -12.84 11.85 8.58
C GLY A 52 -12.34 10.42 8.34
N LEU A 53 -13.05 9.63 7.51
CA LEU A 53 -12.81 8.18 7.34
C LEU A 53 -12.10 7.79 6.03
N TYR A 54 -12.19 8.62 4.99
CA TYR A 54 -11.61 8.34 3.67
C TYR A 54 -10.58 9.39 3.24
N ARG A 55 -10.02 10.12 4.21
CA ARG A 55 -8.96 11.10 3.96
C ARG A 55 -7.73 10.38 3.39
N GLY A 56 -7.31 10.80 2.20
CA GLY A 56 -6.15 10.20 1.53
C GLY A 56 -6.48 8.96 0.68
N PHE A 57 -7.74 8.52 0.59
CA PHE A 57 -8.14 7.35 -0.22
C PHE A 57 -7.62 7.42 -1.67
N GLY A 58 -7.74 8.58 -2.32
CA GLY A 58 -7.22 8.79 -3.67
C GLY A 58 -5.69 8.69 -3.74
N SER A 59 -4.98 9.15 -2.72
CA SER A 59 -3.52 9.04 -2.62
C SER A 59 -3.08 7.59 -2.43
N THR A 60 -3.80 6.84 -1.58
CA THR A 60 -3.55 5.40 -1.37
C THR A 60 -3.71 4.62 -2.67
N ILE A 61 -4.80 4.83 -3.41
CA ILE A 61 -5.00 4.16 -4.71
C ILE A 61 -3.92 4.56 -5.72
N MET A 62 -3.58 5.85 -5.77
CA MET A 62 -2.53 6.38 -6.65
C MET A 62 -1.16 5.73 -6.41
N ARG A 63 -0.88 5.29 -5.18
CA ARG A 63 0.37 4.60 -4.81
C ARG A 63 0.29 3.09 -5.04
N GLU A 64 -0.81 2.45 -4.64
CA GLU A 64 -0.96 0.98 -4.70
C GLU A 64 -1.01 0.49 -6.15
N ILE A 65 -1.71 1.19 -7.05
CA ILE A 65 -1.83 0.75 -8.46
C ILE A 65 -0.45 0.66 -9.15
N PRO A 66 0.40 1.71 -9.20
CA PRO A 66 1.73 1.61 -9.81
C PRO A 66 2.61 0.57 -9.14
N PHE A 67 2.54 0.48 -7.81
CA PHE A 67 3.33 -0.49 -7.05
C PHE A 67 3.02 -1.93 -7.48
N SER A 68 1.74 -2.28 -7.57
CA SER A 68 1.30 -3.60 -8.01
C SER A 68 1.57 -3.86 -9.49
N LEU A 69 1.40 -2.86 -10.35
CA LEU A 69 1.73 -2.98 -11.78
C LEU A 69 3.21 -3.32 -12.02
N ILE A 70 4.11 -2.90 -11.13
CA ILE A 70 5.55 -3.15 -11.25
C ILE A 70 5.95 -4.42 -10.47
N GLN A 71 5.40 -4.63 -9.27
CA GLN A 71 5.79 -5.74 -8.40
C GLN A 71 5.39 -7.10 -8.97
N PHE A 72 4.16 -7.25 -9.47
CA PHE A 72 3.67 -8.55 -9.94
C PHE A 72 4.47 -9.09 -11.14
N PRO A 73 4.73 -8.32 -12.21
CA PRO A 73 5.57 -8.78 -13.32
C PRO A 73 7.01 -9.08 -12.90
N LEU A 74 7.60 -8.26 -12.03
CA LEU A 74 8.94 -8.53 -11.52
C LEU A 74 9.00 -9.83 -10.71
N TRP A 75 8.00 -10.08 -9.87
CA TRP A 75 7.90 -11.31 -9.11
C TRP A 75 7.73 -12.54 -10.01
N GLU A 76 6.90 -12.46 -11.05
CA GLU A 76 6.78 -13.52 -12.05
C GLU A 76 8.10 -13.74 -12.82
N TYR A 77 8.76 -12.67 -13.23
CA TYR A 77 10.05 -12.72 -13.90
C TYR A 77 11.11 -13.43 -13.05
N PHE A 78 11.24 -13.08 -11.77
CA PHE A 78 12.22 -13.73 -10.88
C PHE A 78 11.90 -15.21 -10.65
N LYS A 79 10.62 -15.59 -10.51
CA LYS A 79 10.23 -17.00 -10.41
C LYS A 79 10.57 -17.79 -11.68
N LEU A 80 10.30 -17.20 -12.85
CA LEU A 80 10.57 -17.83 -14.15
C LEU A 80 12.06 -17.98 -14.43
N GLN A 81 12.92 -17.10 -13.91
CA GLN A 81 14.38 -17.24 -13.99
C GLN A 81 14.91 -18.26 -12.96
N TRP A 82 14.26 -18.37 -11.80
CA TRP A 82 14.68 -19.30 -10.76
C TRP A 82 14.39 -20.77 -11.10
N SER A 83 13.21 -21.04 -11.69
CA SER A 83 12.71 -22.39 -11.99
C SER A 83 13.62 -23.22 -12.93
N PRO A 84 14.11 -22.71 -14.08
CA PRO A 84 15.00 -23.47 -14.96
C PRO A 84 16.44 -23.55 -14.45
N THR A 85 16.87 -22.61 -13.61
CA THR A 85 18.28 -22.52 -13.16
C THR A 85 18.58 -23.46 -11.98
N THR A 86 17.59 -23.79 -11.15
CA THR A 86 17.81 -24.58 -9.92
C THR A 86 17.27 -26.01 -9.97
N GLY A 87 16.35 -26.35 -10.89
CA GLY A 87 15.78 -27.70 -11.00
C GLY A 87 15.04 -28.21 -9.75
N LEU A 88 14.87 -27.36 -8.74
CA LEU A 88 14.26 -27.62 -7.44
C LEU A 88 12.86 -27.02 -7.40
N GLU A 89 11.93 -27.70 -6.74
CA GLU A 89 10.61 -27.13 -6.44
C GLU A 89 10.75 -25.79 -5.71
N LEU A 90 9.87 -24.83 -6.00
CA LEU A 90 9.92 -23.48 -5.41
C LEU A 90 9.77 -23.58 -3.89
N THR A 91 10.91 -23.56 -3.18
CA THR A 91 10.87 -23.53 -1.72
C THR A 91 10.26 -22.21 -1.24
N PRO A 92 9.51 -22.20 -0.12
CA PRO A 92 8.92 -20.98 0.42
C PRO A 92 9.93 -19.85 0.64
N PHE A 93 11.19 -20.22 0.97
CA PHE A 93 12.28 -19.27 1.16
C PHE A 93 12.72 -18.60 -0.15
N SER A 94 12.87 -19.36 -1.24
CA SER A 94 13.21 -18.80 -2.55
C SER A 94 12.13 -17.85 -3.07
N VAL A 95 10.85 -18.19 -2.85
CA VAL A 95 9.72 -17.30 -3.21
C VAL A 95 9.75 -16.02 -2.39
N ALA A 96 10.04 -16.12 -1.09
CA ALA A 96 10.17 -14.95 -0.22
C ALA A 96 11.32 -14.03 -0.66
N LEU A 97 12.47 -14.59 -1.04
CA LEU A 97 13.62 -13.81 -1.53
C LEU A 97 13.30 -13.11 -2.86
N CYS A 98 12.68 -13.81 -3.80
CA CYS A 98 12.22 -13.22 -5.07
C CYS A 98 11.20 -12.10 -4.82
N GLY A 99 10.27 -12.31 -3.87
CA GLY A 99 9.30 -11.30 -3.45
C GLY A 99 9.96 -10.08 -2.81
N ALA A 100 10.98 -10.26 -1.98
CA ALA A 100 11.74 -9.18 -1.35
C ALA A 100 12.49 -8.33 -2.37
N ILE A 101 13.18 -8.96 -3.33
CA ILE A 101 13.91 -8.26 -4.40
C ILE A 101 12.94 -7.50 -5.33
N ALA A 102 11.85 -8.16 -5.76
CA ALA A 102 10.81 -7.52 -6.56
C ALA A 102 10.16 -6.33 -5.83
N GLY A 103 9.85 -6.50 -4.54
CA GLY A 103 9.29 -5.44 -3.71
C GLY A 103 10.26 -4.28 -3.51
N GLY A 104 11.55 -4.56 -3.32
CA GLY A 104 12.60 -3.55 -3.21
C GLY A 104 12.73 -2.69 -4.49
N ILE A 105 12.78 -3.34 -5.65
CA ILE A 105 12.86 -2.62 -6.94
C ILE A 105 11.57 -1.83 -7.21
N SER A 106 10.41 -2.45 -6.98
CA SER A 106 9.10 -1.79 -7.17
C SER A 106 8.93 -0.57 -6.25
N SER A 107 9.29 -0.71 -4.97
CA SER A 107 9.22 0.40 -4.01
C SER A 107 10.18 1.53 -4.35
N GLY A 108 11.41 1.22 -4.79
CA GLY A 108 12.36 2.22 -5.25
C GLY A 108 11.83 3.03 -6.45
N LEU A 109 11.32 2.34 -7.47
CA LEU A 109 10.74 2.99 -8.66
C LEU A 109 9.46 3.78 -8.34
N THR A 110 8.58 3.21 -7.52
CA THR A 110 7.31 3.88 -7.15
C THR A 110 7.57 5.10 -6.28
N THR A 111 8.56 5.05 -5.38
CA THR A 111 8.94 6.22 -4.56
C THR A 111 9.47 7.36 -5.43
N LEU A 112 10.24 7.06 -6.48
CA LEU A 112 10.67 8.09 -7.44
C LEU A 112 9.48 8.70 -8.19
N LEU A 113 8.50 7.87 -8.60
CA LEU A 113 7.28 8.34 -9.25
C LEU A 113 6.41 9.21 -8.32
N ASP A 114 6.32 8.86 -7.05
CA ASP A 114 5.61 9.62 -6.03
C ASP A 114 6.28 10.98 -5.78
N VAL A 115 7.63 11.02 -5.77
CA VAL A 115 8.39 12.28 -5.70
C VAL A 115 8.17 13.13 -6.94
N ILE A 116 8.18 12.56 -8.14
CA ILE A 116 7.93 13.33 -9.38
C ILE A 116 6.51 13.91 -9.39
N LYS A 117 5.49 13.12 -9.04
CA LYS A 117 4.11 13.62 -8.94
C LYS A 117 3.96 14.74 -7.92
N THR A 118 4.52 14.58 -6.73
CA THR A 118 4.45 15.63 -5.70
C THR A 118 5.18 16.89 -6.13
N ARG A 119 6.30 16.78 -6.85
CA ARG A 119 7.01 17.93 -7.42
C ARG A 119 6.24 18.63 -8.54
N VAL A 120 5.57 17.89 -9.42
CA VAL A 120 4.74 18.47 -10.49
C VAL A 120 3.50 19.18 -9.92
N VAL A 121 2.87 18.63 -8.88
CA VAL A 121 1.70 19.23 -8.21
C VAL A 121 2.08 20.48 -7.37
N LEU A 122 3.32 20.55 -6.88
CA LEU A 122 3.83 21.70 -6.12
C LEU A 122 4.56 22.75 -6.98
N ALA A 123 4.71 22.52 -8.28
CA ALA A 123 5.37 23.44 -9.20
C ALA A 123 4.46 24.57 -9.73
N GLU A 124 3.35 24.83 -9.04
CA GLU A 124 2.50 26.02 -9.25
C GLU A 124 2.80 27.12 -8.22
#